data_AF-A0A5R2MWX1-F1
#
_entry.id   AF-A0A5R2MWX1-F1
#
_cell.length_a   1.000
_cell.length_b   1.000
_cell.length_c   1.000
_cell.angle_alpha   90.00
_cell.angle_beta   90.00
_cell.angle_gamma   90.00
#
_symmetry.space_group_name_H-M   'P 1'
#
loop_
_entity.id
_entity.type
_entity.pdbx_description
1 polymer ?
#
loop_
_entity_poly.entity_id
_entity_poly.type
_entity_poly.pdbx_seq_one_letter_code
_entity_poly.pdbx_strand_id
1 'polypeptide(L)'
;LIDSGLEEASLTLGSGEVRTGQDLHGAVADALAVRQLINGLHTRYNRNVVEQAAIAGGLNPDVFADLGRANAMAERIAQRLDIIAEDTERGWTGRMSTSNEGIGGYVFERTVRS
;
A
#
# COMPACT_ATOMS: atom_id res chain seq x y z
N LEU A 1 12.27 23.25 -4.60
CA LEU A 1 11.67 23.14 -3.26
C LEU A 1 12.06 21.84 -2.55
N ILE A 2 12.12 20.70 -3.25
CA ILE A 2 12.61 19.45 -2.65
C ILE A 2 14.10 19.56 -2.33
N ASP A 3 14.92 20.03 -3.27
CA ASP A 3 16.39 20.12 -3.09
C ASP A 3 16.77 20.95 -1.86
N SER A 4 16.22 22.16 -1.72
CA SER A 4 16.45 23.05 -0.59
C SER A 4 15.94 22.50 0.75
N GLY A 5 14.95 21.59 0.74
CA GLY A 5 14.43 20.97 1.95
C GLY A 5 15.24 19.75 2.41
N LEU A 6 16.11 19.21 1.55
CA LEU A 6 16.91 18.01 1.82
C LEU A 6 18.37 18.30 2.17
N GLU A 7 18.86 19.53 2.01
CA GLU A 7 20.27 19.91 2.22
C GLU A 7 20.81 19.54 3.61
N GLU A 8 20.00 19.67 4.67
CA GLU A 8 20.38 19.31 6.05
C GLU A 8 19.52 18.18 6.64
N ALA A 9 18.74 17.50 5.79
CA ALA A 9 17.87 16.42 6.23
C ALA A 9 18.63 15.09 6.34
N SER A 10 18.21 14.26 7.30
CA SER A 10 18.65 12.88 7.42
C SER A 10 17.47 11.95 7.72
N LEU A 11 17.53 10.74 7.18
CA LEU A 11 16.57 9.67 7.46
C LEU A 11 17.29 8.53 8.18
N THR A 12 16.96 8.30 9.45
CA THR A 12 17.45 7.13 10.19
C THR A 12 16.45 5.98 10.05
N LEU A 13 16.89 4.87 9.47
CA LEU A 13 16.09 3.66 9.31
C LEU A 13 16.04 2.85 10.62
N GLY A 14 15.06 1.95 10.73
CA GLY A 14 14.95 1.05 11.89
C GLY A 14 16.16 0.12 12.08
N SER A 15 16.99 -0.06 11.04
CA SER A 15 18.28 -0.76 11.12
C SER A 15 19.40 0.06 11.76
N GLY A 16 19.22 1.36 11.94
CA GLY A 16 20.27 2.32 12.32
C GLY A 16 21.04 2.91 11.13
N GLU A 17 20.79 2.46 9.90
CA GLU A 17 21.32 3.10 8.69
C GLU A 17 20.79 4.54 8.58
N VAL A 18 21.67 5.48 8.22
CA VAL A 18 21.31 6.89 8.05
C VAL A 18 21.52 7.29 6.60
N ARG A 19 20.45 7.74 5.94
CA ARG A 19 20.47 8.26 4.57
C ARG A 19 20.51 9.78 4.56
N THR A 20 21.43 10.34 3.79
CA THR A 20 21.61 11.80 3.63
C THR A 20 21.94 12.14 2.18
N GLY A 21 21.91 13.44 1.84
CA GLY A 21 22.34 13.93 0.54
C GLY A 21 21.68 13.21 -0.64
N GLN A 22 22.49 12.70 -1.57
CA GLN A 22 22.02 12.05 -2.80
C GLN A 22 21.23 10.75 -2.57
N ASP A 23 21.57 9.98 -1.53
CA ASP A 23 20.84 8.75 -1.21
C ASP A 23 19.43 9.08 -0.67
N LEU A 24 19.33 10.06 0.23
CA LEU A 24 18.04 10.57 0.68
C LEU A 24 17.24 11.18 -0.47
N HIS A 25 17.89 11.93 -1.35
CA HIS A 25 17.25 12.50 -2.53
C HIS A 25 16.68 11.41 -3.46
N GLY A 26 17.45 10.35 -3.72
CA GLY A 26 16.98 9.20 -4.50
C GLY A 26 15.74 8.55 -3.88
N ALA A 27 15.77 8.29 -2.58
CA ALA A 27 14.62 7.72 -1.87
C ALA A 27 13.36 8.60 -1.93
N VAL A 28 13.52 9.93 -1.82
CA VAL A 28 12.41 10.88 -1.95
C VAL A 28 11.89 10.93 -3.40
N ALA A 29 12.77 10.90 -4.39
CA ALA A 29 12.39 10.86 -5.80
C ALA A 29 11.56 9.60 -6.11
N ASP A 30 11.98 8.44 -5.63
CA ASP A 30 11.23 7.18 -5.77
C ASP A 30 9.86 7.27 -5.10
N ALA A 31 9.78 7.78 -3.88
CA ALA A 31 8.52 7.97 -3.17
C ALA A 31 7.55 8.91 -3.93
N LEU A 32 8.08 9.99 -4.52
CA LEU A 32 7.29 10.92 -5.33
C LEU A 32 6.79 10.28 -6.63
N ALA A 33 7.62 9.45 -7.27
CA ALA A 33 7.22 8.68 -8.45
C ALA A 33 6.08 7.71 -8.11
N VAL A 34 6.20 6.95 -7.00
CA VAL A 34 5.13 6.07 -6.51
C VAL A 34 3.85 6.86 -6.23
N ARG A 35 3.94 8.02 -5.57
CA ARG A 35 2.79 8.89 -5.31
C ARG A 35 2.11 9.32 -6.61
N GLN A 36 2.89 9.65 -7.65
CA GLN A 36 2.35 10.03 -8.95
C GLN A 36 1.61 8.87 -9.63
N LEU A 37 2.15 7.65 -9.55
CA LEU A 37 1.50 6.44 -10.06
C LEU A 37 0.15 6.19 -9.36
N ILE A 38 0.10 6.27 -8.04
CA ILE A 38 -1.14 6.09 -7.25
C ILE A 38 -2.16 7.18 -7.60
N ASN A 39 -1.72 8.44 -7.75
CA ASN A 39 -2.60 9.55 -8.14
C ASN A 39 -3.15 9.42 -9.56
N GLY A 40 -2.42 8.75 -10.46
CA GLY A 40 -2.84 8.48 -11.84
C GLY A 40 -3.87 7.36 -11.99
N LEU A 41 -4.18 6.62 -10.91
CA LEU A 41 -5.18 5.56 -10.97
C LEU A 41 -6.58 6.12 -11.30
N HIS A 42 -7.30 5.41 -12.16
CA HIS A 42 -8.70 5.73 -12.47
C HIS A 42 -9.52 5.79 -11.18
N THR A 43 -10.44 6.74 -11.08
CA THR A 43 -11.29 7.01 -9.89
C THR A 43 -12.14 5.83 -9.41
N ARG A 44 -12.20 4.75 -10.20
CA ARG A 44 -12.91 3.50 -9.83
C ARG A 44 -12.14 2.68 -8.81
N TYR A 45 -10.84 2.94 -8.65
CA TYR A 45 -9.98 2.26 -7.68
C TYR A 45 -9.85 3.13 -6.44
N ASN A 46 -10.05 2.51 -5.27
CA ASN A 46 -9.76 3.17 -4.00
C ASN A 46 -8.24 3.26 -3.82
N ARG A 47 -7.71 4.49 -3.77
CA ARG A 47 -6.26 4.75 -3.67
C ARG A 47 -5.65 4.17 -2.40
N ASN A 48 -6.33 4.28 -1.26
CA ASN A 48 -5.85 3.77 0.02
C ASN A 48 -5.71 2.24 -0.02
N VAL A 49 -6.66 1.54 -0.67
CA VAL A 49 -6.60 0.09 -0.87
C VAL A 49 -5.38 -0.30 -1.72
N VAL A 50 -5.16 0.38 -2.84
CA VAL A 50 -4.01 0.09 -3.72
C VAL A 50 -2.68 0.40 -3.03
N GLU A 51 -2.60 1.53 -2.31
CA GLU A 51 -1.42 1.90 -1.53
C GLU A 51 -1.10 0.85 -0.45
N GLN A 52 -2.09 0.46 0.35
CA GLN A 52 -1.86 -0.54 1.40
C GLN A 52 -1.54 -1.92 0.82
N ALA A 53 -2.12 -2.29 -0.32
CA ALA A 53 -1.75 -3.50 -1.05
C ALA A 53 -0.29 -3.46 -1.54
N ALA A 54 0.15 -2.32 -2.09
CA ALA A 54 1.53 -2.13 -2.53
C ALA A 54 2.51 -2.24 -1.35
N ILE A 55 2.25 -1.54 -0.23
CA ILE A 55 3.11 -1.58 0.96
C ILE A 55 3.16 -2.99 1.58
N ALA A 56 2.03 -3.72 1.56
CA ALA A 56 1.98 -5.08 2.09
C ALA A 56 2.68 -6.12 1.18
N GLY A 57 3.00 -5.76 -0.06
CA GLY A 57 3.52 -6.69 -1.07
C GLY A 57 2.42 -7.52 -1.77
N GLY A 58 1.15 -7.15 -1.62
CA GLY A 58 0.02 -7.87 -2.22
C GLY A 58 -0.10 -7.74 -3.74
N LEU A 59 0.66 -6.84 -4.36
CA LEU A 59 0.72 -6.73 -5.83
C LEU A 59 1.78 -7.65 -6.45
N ASN A 60 2.48 -8.47 -5.65
CA ASN A 60 3.39 -9.49 -6.16
C ASN A 60 2.58 -10.69 -6.70
N PRO A 61 2.73 -11.08 -8.00
CA PRO A 61 2.01 -12.21 -8.59
C PRO A 61 2.24 -13.54 -7.85
N ASP A 62 3.39 -13.74 -7.20
CA ASP A 62 3.72 -14.97 -6.48
C ASP A 62 2.79 -15.24 -5.29
N VAL A 63 2.17 -14.18 -4.75
CA VAL A 63 1.18 -14.31 -3.67
C VAL A 63 -0.07 -15.06 -4.14
N PHE A 64 -0.41 -14.95 -5.43
CA PHE A 64 -1.60 -15.57 -6.02
C PHE A 64 -1.36 -17.03 -6.46
N ALA A 65 -0.13 -17.54 -6.35
CA ALA A 65 0.18 -18.93 -6.64
C ALA A 65 -0.43 -19.92 -5.63
N ASP A 66 -0.81 -19.43 -4.44
CA ASP A 66 -1.45 -20.22 -3.39
C ASP A 66 -2.64 -19.44 -2.81
N LEU A 67 -3.82 -20.06 -2.84
CA LEU A 67 -5.07 -19.40 -2.40
C LEU A 67 -5.05 -19.06 -0.90
N GLY A 68 -4.40 -19.88 -0.08
CA GLY A 68 -4.24 -19.61 1.35
C GLY A 68 -3.37 -18.38 1.60
N ARG A 69 -2.24 -18.27 0.91
CA ARG A 69 -1.36 -17.09 0.94
C ARG A 69 -2.07 -15.84 0.43
N ALA A 70 -2.83 -15.95 -0.64
CA ALA A 70 -3.60 -14.85 -1.18
C ALA A 70 -4.65 -14.35 -0.17
N ASN A 71 -5.40 -15.25 0.46
CA ASN A 71 -6.38 -14.87 1.50
C ASN A 71 -5.70 -14.24 2.72
N ALA A 72 -4.61 -14.83 3.23
CA ALA A 72 -3.86 -14.27 4.34
C ALA A 72 -3.29 -12.86 4.01
N MET A 73 -2.87 -12.63 2.76
CA MET A 73 -2.45 -11.31 2.31
C MET A 73 -3.63 -10.32 2.28
N ALA A 74 -4.80 -10.75 1.82
CA ALA A 74 -6.00 -9.91 1.82
C ALA A 74 -6.39 -9.50 3.25
N GLU A 75 -6.36 -10.43 4.21
CA GLU A 75 -6.59 -10.13 5.64
C GLU A 75 -5.56 -9.15 6.19
N ARG A 76 -4.28 -9.34 5.87
CA ARG A 76 -3.20 -8.41 6.26
C ARG A 76 -3.43 -7.00 5.70
N ILE A 77 -3.86 -6.88 4.43
CA ILE A 77 -4.15 -5.58 3.83
C ILE A 77 -5.35 -4.92 4.52
N ALA A 78 -6.40 -5.69 4.85
CA ALA A 78 -7.56 -5.19 5.58
C ALA A 78 -7.18 -4.63 6.96
N GLN A 79 -6.32 -5.32 7.71
CA GLN A 79 -5.80 -4.81 8.99
C GLN A 79 -5.02 -3.50 8.84
N ARG A 80 -4.25 -3.36 7.74
CA ARG A 80 -3.55 -2.10 7.44
C ARG A 80 -4.50 -0.97 7.10
N LEU A 81 -5.60 -1.27 6.41
CA LEU A 81 -6.65 -0.30 6.13
C LEU A 81 -7.32 0.18 7.43
N ASP A 82 -7.55 -0.71 8.40
CA ASP A 82 -8.10 -0.34 9.71
C ASP A 82 -7.18 0.59 10.52
N ILE A 83 -5.85 0.45 10.39
CA ILE A 83 -4.89 1.33 11.07
C ILE A 83 -5.02 2.79 10.58
N ILE A 84 -5.32 3.00 9.30
CA ILE A 84 -5.41 4.34 8.69
C ILE A 84 -6.84 4.86 8.54
N ALA A 85 -7.85 4.04 8.82
CA ALA A 85 -9.25 4.41 8.71
C ALA A 85 -9.72 5.26 9.90
N GLU A 86 -10.66 6.16 9.64
CA GLU A 86 -11.44 6.82 10.69
C GLU A 86 -12.24 5.78 11.50
N ASP A 87 -12.55 6.07 12.77
CA ASP A 87 -13.23 5.13 13.66
C ASP A 87 -14.57 4.61 13.09
N THR A 88 -15.29 5.45 12.33
CA THR A 88 -16.56 5.13 11.66
C THR A 88 -16.41 4.25 10.42
N GLU A 89 -15.19 4.16 9.87
CA GLU A 89 -14.85 3.42 8.66
C GLU A 89 -13.98 2.17 8.93
N ARG A 90 -13.66 1.89 10.19
CA ARG A 90 -12.98 0.65 10.59
C ARG A 90 -13.88 -0.59 10.43
N GLY A 91 -13.24 -1.75 10.45
CA GLY A 91 -13.87 -3.05 10.22
C GLY A 91 -13.71 -3.51 8.78
N TRP A 92 -12.59 -3.16 8.15
CA TRP A 92 -12.24 -3.68 6.84
C TRP A 92 -12.07 -5.20 6.89
N THR A 93 -12.59 -5.86 5.87
CA THR A 93 -12.37 -7.28 5.61
C THR A 93 -11.79 -7.44 4.21
N GLY A 94 -10.95 -8.45 4.03
CA GLY A 94 -10.29 -8.74 2.76
C GLY A 94 -10.37 -10.22 2.46
N ARG A 95 -10.65 -10.57 1.21
CA ARG A 95 -10.65 -11.95 0.73
C ARG A 95 -10.18 -12.05 -0.72
N MET A 96 -9.73 -13.22 -1.12
CA MET A 96 -9.54 -13.54 -2.53
C MET A 96 -10.87 -13.98 -3.13
N SER A 97 -11.30 -13.33 -4.21
CA SER A 97 -12.38 -13.83 -5.04
C SER A 97 -11.82 -14.76 -6.10
N THR A 98 -12.44 -15.92 -6.31
CA THR A 98 -12.14 -16.81 -7.44
C THR A 98 -12.98 -16.37 -8.63
N SER A 99 -12.36 -16.12 -9.79
CA SER A 99 -13.09 -15.87 -11.04
C SER A 99 -13.30 -17.19 -11.78
N ASN A 100 -14.40 -17.31 -12.51
CA ASN A 100 -14.64 -18.44 -13.42
C ASN A 100 -13.77 -18.37 -14.68
N GLU A 101 -13.10 -17.23 -14.93
CA GLU A 101 -12.31 -16.96 -16.15
C GLU A 101 -10.80 -16.76 -15.86
N GLY A 102 -10.32 -17.00 -14.64
CA GLY A 102 -8.88 -16.90 -14.31
C GLY A 102 -8.55 -16.74 -12.83
N ILE A 103 -7.30 -16.34 -12.54
CA ILE A 103 -6.89 -15.85 -11.21
C ILE A 103 -7.80 -14.67 -10.91
N GLY A 104 -8.65 -14.77 -9.89
CA GLY A 104 -9.56 -13.67 -9.56
C GLY A 104 -8.81 -12.48 -8.95
N GLY A 105 -9.37 -11.84 -7.94
CA GLY A 105 -8.70 -10.68 -7.33
C GLY A 105 -9.10 -10.46 -5.89
N TYR A 106 -8.40 -9.54 -5.24
CA TYR A 106 -8.78 -9.12 -3.90
C TYR A 106 -10.10 -8.37 -3.92
N VAL A 107 -10.92 -8.69 -2.92
CA VAL A 107 -12.14 -7.96 -2.60
C VAL A 107 -12.00 -7.44 -1.18
N PHE A 108 -12.23 -6.13 -1.02
CA PHE A 108 -12.18 -5.44 0.26
C PHE A 108 -13.52 -4.77 0.54
N GLU A 109 -14.05 -4.99 1.73
CA GLU A 109 -15.37 -4.52 2.14
C GLU A 109 -15.28 -3.92 3.55
N ARG A 110 -16.06 -2.88 3.83
CA ARG A 110 -16.24 -2.31 5.16
C ARG A 110 -17.69 -1.85 5.34
N THR A 111 -18.13 -1.75 6.59
CA THR A 111 -19.40 -1.11 6.93
C THR A 111 -19.12 0.27 7.50
N VAL A 112 -19.62 1.31 6.85
CA VAL A 112 -19.53 2.69 7.36
C VAL A 112 -20.67 2.94 8.32
N ARG A 113 -20.35 3.45 9.52
CA ARG A 113 -21.34 3.78 10.55
C ARG A 113 -21.58 5.29 10.58
N SER A 114 -22.84 5.70 10.57
CA SER A 114 -23.31 7.09 10.68
C SER A 114 -23.76 7.44 12.09
#